data_AF-A0A835UIF0-F1
#
_entry.id   AF-A0A835UIF0-F1
#
_cell.length_a   1.000
_cell.length_b   1.000
_cell.length_c   1.000
_cell.angle_alpha   90.00
_cell.angle_beta   90.00
_cell.angle_gamma   90.00
#
_symmetry.space_group_name_H-M   'P 1'
#
loop_
_entity.id
_entity.type
_entity.pdbx_description
1 polymer ?
#
loop_
_entity_poly.entity_id
_entity_poly.type
_entity_poly.pdbx_seq_one_letter_code
_entity_poly.pdbx_strand_id
1 'polypeptide(L)'
;MRLITIEFLCFDLTFFCNRLRIALNVHDFINSKAPPFPDSPTPPILTSPLLLQFFFLAMDALRRNNSPFDCLLFDLDDTLYPSSIGISQECKKNIDEFLRMKCGLWQEEASSLRVELFKTHGSSLAGLMALGYDVHPDAYHSLVHGLLPYERIAPDPKLRELLLSITQPKILFTNSDRKHASRVLQRLGIEEECFHRIICFETMNPELFELRPNSTPLQTPPVVILKPFPAAFNAAISIAGFHPHRMLFLDDSESNISTAKSAGLCTAVVGRRTRMKEADYALETISGLRRAIPEIWCDEGGELTGLAVRNELDAIRTTTALVEA
;
A
#
# COMPACT_ATOMS: atom_id res chain seq x y z
N MET A 1 -24.67 18.94 0.11
CA MET A 1 -24.11 18.11 -0.97
C MET A 1 -22.91 18.86 -1.54
N ARG A 2 -21.69 18.43 -1.19
CA ARG A 2 -20.44 19.10 -1.60
C ARG A 2 -20.14 18.78 -3.07
N LEU A 3 -19.77 19.80 -3.84
CA LEU A 3 -19.22 19.70 -5.18
C LEU A 3 -18.00 18.76 -5.14
N ILE A 4 -18.08 17.65 -5.86
CA ILE A 4 -16.89 16.88 -6.26
C ILE A 4 -16.31 17.65 -7.45
N THR A 5 -15.17 18.29 -7.23
CA THR A 5 -14.45 19.07 -8.24
C THR A 5 -14.00 18.17 -9.39
N ILE A 6 -14.32 18.60 -10.62
CA ILE A 6 -14.07 17.90 -11.89
C ILE A 6 -12.59 17.57 -12.14
N GLU A 7 -11.65 18.20 -11.43
CA GLU A 7 -10.21 17.91 -11.50
C GLU A 7 -9.87 16.46 -11.08
N PHE A 8 -10.61 15.87 -10.14
CA PHE A 8 -10.40 14.47 -9.74
C PHE A 8 -10.76 13.48 -10.86
N LEU A 9 -11.77 13.81 -11.68
CA LEU A 9 -12.20 12.95 -12.79
C LEU A 9 -11.16 12.91 -13.92
N CYS A 10 -10.46 14.02 -14.18
CA CYS A 10 -9.45 14.08 -15.26
C CYS A 10 -8.21 13.23 -14.94
N PHE A 11 -7.80 13.15 -13.68
CA PHE A 11 -6.64 12.35 -13.29
C PHE A 11 -6.92 10.85 -13.42
N ASP A 12 -8.11 10.41 -12.98
CA ASP A 12 -8.57 9.02 -13.13
C ASP A 12 -8.73 8.61 -14.61
N LEU A 13 -9.27 9.49 -15.46
CA LEU A 13 -9.39 9.21 -16.90
C LEU A 13 -8.03 9.10 -17.59
N THR A 14 -7.04 9.92 -17.21
CA THR A 14 -5.69 9.85 -17.82
C THR A 14 -4.96 8.55 -17.42
N PHE A 15 -5.09 8.16 -16.15
CA PHE A 15 -4.59 6.87 -15.65
C PHE A 15 -5.28 5.68 -16.34
N PHE A 16 -6.59 5.78 -16.54
CA PHE A 16 -7.40 4.75 -17.21
C PHE A 16 -7.11 4.64 -18.72
N CYS A 17 -6.98 5.76 -19.43
CA CYS A 17 -6.66 5.81 -20.86
C CYS A 17 -5.28 5.22 -21.18
N ASN A 18 -4.27 5.49 -20.35
CA ASN A 18 -2.93 4.91 -20.51
C ASN A 18 -2.92 3.37 -20.38
N ARG A 19 -3.90 2.79 -19.68
CA ARG A 19 -3.98 1.34 -19.42
C ARG A 19 -4.64 0.54 -20.53
N LEU A 20 -5.49 1.16 -21.35
CA LEU A 20 -6.32 0.48 -22.33
C LEU A 20 -5.75 0.45 -23.76
N ARG A 21 -4.57 1.05 -24.04
CA ARG A 21 -4.06 1.25 -25.42
C ARG A 21 -5.10 1.89 -26.36
N ILE A 22 -6.08 2.60 -25.82
CA ILE A 22 -7.00 3.39 -26.63
C ILE A 22 -6.29 4.71 -26.90
N ALA A 23 -5.82 4.88 -28.14
CA ALA A 23 -5.28 6.14 -28.63
C ALA A 23 -6.40 7.19 -28.65
N LEU A 24 -6.63 7.86 -27.53
CA LEU A 24 -7.40 9.10 -27.48
C LEU A 24 -6.40 10.24 -27.42
N ASN A 25 -6.41 11.08 -28.46
CA ASN A 25 -5.70 12.36 -28.50
C ASN A 25 -6.35 13.30 -27.47
N VAL A 26 -6.04 13.11 -26.19
CA VAL A 26 -6.48 13.98 -25.09
C VAL A 26 -5.98 15.42 -25.31
N HIS A 27 -4.88 15.58 -26.04
CA HIS A 27 -4.30 16.89 -26.37
C HIS A 27 -5.20 17.77 -27.25
N ASP A 28 -5.99 17.19 -28.15
CA ASP A 28 -6.90 17.94 -29.03
C ASP A 28 -8.18 18.36 -28.29
N PHE A 29 -8.60 17.60 -27.27
CA PHE A 29 -9.78 17.91 -26.46
C PHE A 29 -9.55 19.08 -25.50
N ILE A 30 -8.35 19.17 -24.91
CA ILE A 30 -7.98 20.24 -23.98
C ILE A 30 -7.77 21.59 -24.70
N ASN A 31 -7.34 21.57 -25.97
CA ASN A 31 -6.98 22.79 -26.72
C ASN A 31 -8.08 23.35 -27.63
N SER A 32 -9.24 22.69 -27.74
CA SER A 32 -10.36 23.28 -28.48
C SER A 32 -10.94 24.45 -27.68
N LYS A 33 -10.78 25.67 -28.20
CA LYS A 33 -11.26 26.93 -27.59
C LYS A 33 -12.78 26.86 -27.36
N ALA A 34 -13.20 26.49 -26.15
CA ALA A 34 -14.56 26.70 -25.69
C ALA A 34 -14.80 28.21 -25.47
N PRO A 35 -15.96 28.76 -25.88
CA PRO A 35 -16.29 30.16 -25.60
C PRO A 35 -16.50 30.37 -24.08
N PRO A 36 -16.39 31.61 -23.57
CA PRO A 36 -16.50 31.87 -22.13
C PRO A 36 -17.89 31.48 -21.61
N PHE A 37 -17.93 30.75 -20.49
CA PHE A 37 -19.16 30.37 -19.81
C PHE A 37 -19.89 31.61 -19.28
N PRO A 38 -21.23 31.70 -19.41
CA PRO A 38 -22.01 32.72 -18.72
C PRO A 38 -22.21 32.35 -17.25
N ASP A 39 -22.18 33.36 -16.37
CA ASP A 39 -22.45 33.25 -14.93
C ASP A 39 -23.89 32.78 -14.67
N SER A 40 -24.11 31.46 -14.55
CA SER A 40 -25.36 30.90 -14.04
C SER A 40 -25.13 29.59 -13.28
N PRO A 41 -25.92 29.28 -12.23
CA PRO A 41 -25.64 28.19 -11.28
C PRO A 41 -26.24 26.85 -11.73
N THR A 42 -26.00 26.43 -12.98
CA THR A 42 -26.46 25.13 -13.48
C THR A 42 -25.27 24.28 -13.92
N PRO A 43 -25.14 23.01 -13.46
CA PRO A 43 -24.03 22.15 -13.84
C PRO A 43 -24.06 21.88 -15.35
N PRO A 44 -22.90 21.72 -16.02
CA PRO A 44 -22.86 21.45 -17.45
C PRO A 44 -23.53 20.09 -17.72
N ILE A 45 -24.57 20.12 -18.53
CA ILE A 45 -25.27 18.93 -19.01
C ILE A 45 -24.33 18.25 -20.02
N LEU A 46 -23.91 17.00 -19.77
CA LEU A 46 -23.20 16.19 -20.76
C LEU A 46 -24.17 15.89 -21.93
N THR A 47 -24.13 16.70 -22.97
CA THR A 47 -25.07 16.62 -24.11
C THR A 47 -24.56 15.74 -25.27
N SER A 48 -23.31 15.27 -25.22
CA SER A 48 -22.76 14.39 -26.26
C SER A 48 -23.14 12.93 -25.97
N PRO A 49 -23.85 12.25 -26.89
CA PRO A 49 -24.20 10.83 -26.74
C PRO A 49 -22.98 9.93 -26.56
N LEU A 50 -21.85 10.27 -27.21
CA LEU A 50 -20.59 9.55 -27.06
C LEU A 50 -20.01 9.71 -25.65
N LEU A 51 -20.03 10.92 -25.09
CA LEU A 51 -19.50 11.22 -23.76
C LEU A 51 -20.36 10.60 -22.66
N LEU A 52 -21.67 10.58 -22.86
CA LEU A 52 -22.61 9.85 -21.99
C LEU A 52 -22.39 8.34 -22.10
N GLN A 53 -22.18 7.80 -23.31
CA GLN A 53 -21.87 6.38 -23.55
C GLN A 53 -20.54 5.98 -22.88
N PHE A 54 -19.50 6.80 -22.98
CA PHE A 54 -18.22 6.58 -22.31
C PHE A 54 -18.35 6.66 -20.79
N PHE A 55 -19.11 7.62 -20.28
CA PHE A 55 -19.41 7.73 -18.86
C PHE A 55 -20.18 6.50 -18.36
N PHE A 56 -21.20 6.03 -19.09
CA PHE A 56 -21.92 4.81 -18.77
C PHE A 56 -21.05 3.56 -18.88
N LEU A 57 -20.17 3.46 -19.88
CA LEU A 57 -19.21 2.35 -20.01
C LEU A 57 -18.18 2.33 -18.88
N ALA A 58 -17.67 3.50 -18.47
CA ALA A 58 -16.74 3.62 -17.34
C ALA A 58 -17.44 3.33 -16.01
N MET A 59 -18.66 3.84 -15.82
CA MET A 59 -19.50 3.54 -14.66
C MET A 59 -19.93 2.07 -14.63
N ASP A 60 -20.19 1.44 -15.77
CA ASP A 60 -20.47 0.02 -15.87
C ASP A 60 -19.23 -0.83 -15.66
N ALA A 61 -18.04 -0.40 -16.11
CA ALA A 61 -16.79 -1.08 -15.80
C ALA A 61 -16.45 -0.99 -14.30
N LEU A 62 -16.73 0.14 -13.67
CA LEU A 62 -16.63 0.32 -12.21
C LEU A 62 -17.70 -0.48 -11.44
N ARG A 63 -18.92 -0.59 -11.97
CA ARG A 63 -19.98 -1.44 -11.40
C ARG A 63 -19.77 -2.94 -11.65
N ARG A 64 -19.01 -3.31 -12.69
CA ARG A 64 -18.71 -4.71 -13.05
C ARG A 64 -17.49 -5.29 -12.35
N ASN A 65 -16.72 -4.51 -11.60
CA ASN A 65 -15.69 -5.09 -10.74
C ASN A 65 -16.38 -5.73 -9.53
N ASN A 66 -16.84 -6.98 -9.68
CA ASN A 66 -17.45 -7.77 -8.62
C ASN A 66 -16.48 -8.12 -7.48
N SER A 67 -15.25 -7.57 -7.50
CA SER A 67 -14.24 -7.87 -6.51
C SER A 67 -14.69 -7.35 -5.16
N PRO A 68 -14.54 -8.12 -4.08
CA PRO A 68 -14.78 -7.59 -2.74
C PRO A 68 -13.79 -6.46 -2.39
N PHE A 69 -12.68 -6.36 -3.13
CA PHE A 69 -11.61 -5.40 -2.88
C PHE A 69 -11.67 -4.20 -3.82
N ASP A 70 -11.65 -3.01 -3.23
CA ASP A 70 -11.51 -1.73 -3.94
C ASP A 70 -10.04 -1.29 -4.01
N CYS A 71 -9.17 -1.80 -3.13
CA CYS A 71 -7.75 -1.46 -3.07
C CYS A 71 -6.92 -2.59 -2.46
N LEU A 72 -5.69 -2.76 -2.95
CA LEU A 72 -4.72 -3.72 -2.39
C LEU A 72 -3.51 -2.97 -1.84
N LEU A 73 -3.10 -3.31 -0.61
CA LEU A 73 -1.91 -2.79 0.06
C LEU A 73 -0.86 -3.89 0.08
N PHE A 74 0.30 -3.62 -0.52
CA PHE A 74 1.42 -4.55 -0.57
C PHE A 74 2.53 -4.05 0.33
N ASP A 75 3.00 -4.89 1.23
CA ASP A 75 4.34 -4.73 1.78
C ASP A 75 5.41 -4.96 0.69
N LEU A 76 6.63 -4.50 0.96
CA LEU A 76 7.76 -4.57 0.03
C LEU A 76 8.73 -5.70 0.38
N ASP A 77 9.36 -5.59 1.54
CA ASP A 77 10.52 -6.37 1.94
C ASP A 77 10.10 -7.76 2.38
N ASP A 78 10.76 -8.80 1.87
CA ASP A 78 10.40 -10.21 2.12
C ASP A 78 8.97 -10.60 1.65
N THR A 79 8.23 -9.67 1.01
CA THR A 79 6.89 -9.84 0.43
C THR A 79 6.89 -9.85 -1.10
N LEU A 80 7.34 -8.75 -1.75
CA LEU A 80 7.44 -8.69 -3.22
C LEU A 80 8.63 -9.47 -3.76
N TYR A 81 9.57 -9.82 -2.90
CA TYR A 81 10.69 -10.70 -3.20
C TYR A 81 10.91 -11.62 -2.00
N PRO A 82 11.41 -12.85 -2.20
CA PRO A 82 11.51 -13.80 -1.11
C PRO A 82 12.62 -13.44 -0.12
N SER A 83 12.38 -13.71 1.17
CA SER A 83 13.36 -13.49 2.25
C SER A 83 14.67 -14.25 2.09
N SER A 84 14.69 -15.33 1.30
CA SER A 84 15.90 -16.09 0.98
C SER A 84 16.97 -15.28 0.25
N ILE A 85 16.64 -14.12 -0.34
CA ILE A 85 17.62 -13.19 -0.93
C ILE A 85 18.52 -12.56 0.16
N GLY A 86 18.01 -12.44 1.39
CA GLY A 86 18.79 -12.04 2.56
C GLY A 86 19.01 -10.53 2.71
N ILE A 87 18.20 -9.68 2.06
CA ILE A 87 18.29 -8.22 2.20
C ILE A 87 18.04 -7.80 3.65
N SER A 88 17.02 -8.34 4.29
CA SER A 88 16.71 -8.07 5.70
C SER A 88 17.86 -8.49 6.65
N GLN A 89 18.61 -9.54 6.30
CA GLN A 89 19.77 -9.99 7.07
C GLN A 89 20.95 -9.01 6.96
N GLU A 90 21.21 -8.45 5.76
CA GLU A 90 22.25 -7.42 5.58
C GLU A 90 21.82 -6.10 6.21
N CYS A 91 20.54 -5.76 6.15
CA CYS A 91 19.99 -4.59 6.85
C CYS A 91 20.28 -4.66 8.35
N LYS A 92 20.03 -5.81 8.99
CA LYS A 92 20.36 -6.01 10.42
C LYS A 92 21.84 -5.78 10.72
N LYS A 93 22.77 -6.24 9.86
CA LYS A 93 24.20 -5.99 10.04
C LYS A 93 24.55 -4.50 9.91
N ASN A 94 23.95 -3.81 8.94
CA ASN A 94 24.18 -2.38 8.76
C ASN A 94 23.65 -1.57 9.94
N ILE A 95 22.52 -1.99 10.54
CA ILE A 95 22.01 -1.40 11.78
C ILE A 95 22.98 -1.64 12.95
N ASP A 96 23.52 -2.86 13.09
CA ASP A 96 24.50 -3.16 14.14
C ASP A 96 25.74 -2.27 13.98
N GLU A 97 26.25 -2.11 12.77
CA GLU A 97 27.38 -1.22 12.50
C GLU A 97 27.04 0.26 12.77
N PHE A 98 25.83 0.71 12.42
CA PHE A 98 25.37 2.05 12.76
C PHE A 98 25.37 2.26 14.29
N LEU A 99 24.84 1.31 15.06
CA LEU A 99 24.79 1.39 16.52
C LEU A 99 26.19 1.40 17.13
N ARG A 100 27.13 0.61 16.59
CA ARG A 100 28.54 0.64 17.03
C ARG A 100 29.15 2.01 16.81
N MET A 101 29.02 2.57 15.61
CA MET A 101 29.60 3.87 15.28
C MET A 101 28.94 5.02 16.05
N LYS A 102 27.61 5.02 16.16
CA LYS A 102 26.84 6.13 16.77
C LYS A 102 26.88 6.10 18.29
N CYS A 103 26.85 4.90 18.89
CA CYS A 103 26.77 4.73 20.35
C CYS A 103 28.09 4.28 20.98
N GLY A 104 29.14 4.01 20.19
CA GLY A 104 30.44 3.55 20.69
C GLY A 104 30.43 2.14 21.28
N LEU A 105 29.54 1.28 20.78
CA LEU A 105 29.29 -0.06 21.32
C LEU A 105 30.19 -1.14 20.68
N TRP A 106 30.39 -2.23 21.41
CA TRP A 106 30.94 -3.47 20.86
C TRP A 106 29.88 -4.21 20.02
N GLN A 107 30.30 -5.19 19.22
CA GLN A 107 29.42 -5.86 18.26
C GLN A 107 28.25 -6.60 18.92
N GLU A 108 28.51 -7.28 20.03
CA GLU A 108 27.53 -8.06 20.79
C GLU A 108 26.51 -7.15 21.47
N GLU A 109 26.95 -6.00 21.98
CA GLU A 109 26.11 -4.99 22.62
C GLU A 109 25.21 -4.31 21.59
N ALA A 110 25.75 -3.93 20.43
CA ALA A 110 24.98 -3.36 19.32
C ALA A 110 23.90 -4.34 18.83
N SER A 111 24.25 -5.62 18.68
CA SER A 111 23.31 -6.66 18.27
C SER A 111 22.18 -6.85 19.29
N SER A 112 22.53 -6.82 20.57
CA SER A 112 21.56 -6.95 21.67
C SER A 112 20.63 -5.73 21.72
N LEU A 113 21.19 -4.52 21.60
CA LEU A 113 20.43 -3.28 21.55
C LEU A 113 19.51 -3.23 20.33
N ARG A 114 19.95 -3.65 19.13
CA ARG A 114 19.08 -3.72 17.94
C ARG A 114 17.84 -4.58 18.21
N VAL A 115 18.03 -5.76 18.81
CA VAL A 115 16.93 -6.68 19.13
C VAL A 115 15.97 -6.05 20.14
N GLU A 116 16.50 -5.41 21.18
CA GLU A 116 15.71 -4.73 22.19
C GLU A 116 14.89 -3.57 21.60
N LEU A 117 15.53 -2.68 20.83
CA LEU A 117 14.86 -1.55 20.19
C LEU A 117 13.79 -2.01 19.20
N PHE A 118 14.06 -3.07 18.42
CA PHE A 118 13.06 -3.63 17.52
C PHE A 118 11.85 -4.19 18.28
N LYS A 119 12.09 -4.93 19.37
CA LYS A 119 11.01 -5.52 20.18
C LYS A 119 10.12 -4.46 20.85
N THR A 120 10.73 -3.38 21.32
CA THR A 120 10.05 -2.33 22.10
C THR A 120 9.44 -1.23 21.24
N HIS A 121 10.11 -0.86 20.14
CA HIS A 121 9.74 0.29 19.31
C HIS A 121 9.46 -0.06 17.84
N GLY A 122 9.50 -1.33 17.45
CA GLY A 122 9.23 -1.78 16.07
C GLY A 122 10.34 -1.46 15.05
N SER A 123 11.30 -0.59 15.40
CA SER A 123 12.52 -0.34 14.62
C SER A 123 13.62 0.23 15.50
N SER A 124 14.88 0.08 15.08
CA SER A 124 16.01 0.65 15.82
C SER A 124 16.06 2.17 15.71
N LEU A 125 15.66 2.77 14.58
CA LEU A 125 15.56 4.23 14.44
C LEU A 125 14.54 4.81 15.43
N ALA A 126 13.33 4.24 15.49
CA ALA A 126 12.30 4.67 16.44
C ALA A 126 12.79 4.60 17.89
N GLY A 127 13.47 3.51 18.26
CA GLY A 127 14.02 3.35 19.59
C GLY A 127 15.15 4.34 19.91
N LEU A 128 16.07 4.59 18.98
CA LEU A 128 17.12 5.59 19.17
C LEU A 128 16.53 6.99 19.39
N MET A 129 15.55 7.38 18.58
CA MET A 129 14.89 8.69 18.71
C MET A 129 14.12 8.80 20.02
N ALA A 130 13.42 7.74 20.44
CA ALA A 130 12.69 7.69 21.72
C ALA A 130 13.64 7.82 22.93
N LEU A 131 14.85 7.27 22.84
CA LEU A 131 15.90 7.39 23.86
C LEU A 131 16.61 8.75 23.83
N GLY A 132 16.26 9.65 22.91
CA GLY A 132 16.81 11.00 22.81
C GLY A 132 18.13 11.10 22.03
N TYR A 133 18.50 10.08 21.25
CA TYR A 133 19.66 10.19 20.36
C TYR A 133 19.36 11.16 19.22
N ASP A 134 20.31 12.06 18.96
CA ASP A 134 20.27 12.96 17.81
C ASP A 134 20.63 12.19 16.52
N VAL A 135 19.62 11.59 15.90
CA VAL A 135 19.73 10.79 14.68
C VAL A 135 18.69 11.28 13.68
N HIS A 136 19.16 11.90 12.60
CA HIS A 136 18.29 12.24 11.48
C HIS A 136 17.96 11.00 10.64
N PRO A 137 16.67 10.77 10.27
CA PRO A 137 16.27 9.59 9.48
C PRO A 137 17.05 9.41 8.18
N ASP A 138 17.30 10.48 7.40
CA ASP A 138 18.08 10.37 6.16
C ASP A 138 19.50 9.85 6.38
N ALA A 139 20.17 10.31 7.45
CA ALA A 139 21.54 9.88 7.76
C ALA A 139 21.55 8.40 8.18
N TYR A 140 20.55 7.98 8.95
CA TYR A 140 20.35 6.59 9.34
C TYR A 140 20.09 5.70 8.11
N HIS A 141 19.08 6.02 7.30
CA HIS A 141 18.72 5.21 6.12
C HIS A 141 19.82 5.20 5.05
N SER A 142 20.58 6.28 4.87
CA SER A 142 21.70 6.30 3.92
C SER A 142 22.78 5.27 4.26
N LEU A 143 23.03 5.01 5.56
CA LEU A 143 23.94 3.97 6.00
C LEU A 143 23.29 2.59 5.98
N VAL A 144 22.08 2.48 6.55
CA VAL A 144 21.40 1.19 6.73
C VAL A 144 20.92 0.60 5.40
N HIS A 145 20.26 1.40 4.56
CA HIS A 145 19.73 0.97 3.28
C HIS A 145 20.65 1.28 2.10
N GLY A 146 21.50 2.31 2.17
CA GLY A 146 22.38 2.69 1.06
C GLY A 146 23.49 1.66 0.76
N LEU A 147 23.85 0.84 1.74
CA LEU A 147 24.88 -0.21 1.64
C LEU A 147 24.31 -1.61 1.35
N LEU A 148 23.00 -1.73 1.09
CA LEU A 148 22.39 -3.03 0.82
C LEU A 148 22.83 -3.60 -0.54
N PRO A 149 23.01 -4.92 -0.66
CA PRO A 149 23.42 -5.57 -1.91
C PRO A 149 22.21 -5.79 -2.82
N TYR A 150 21.64 -4.70 -3.34
CA TYR A 150 20.47 -4.69 -4.22
C TYR A 150 20.64 -5.53 -5.49
N GLU A 151 21.87 -5.83 -5.89
CA GLU A 151 22.20 -6.66 -7.05
C GLU A 151 21.69 -8.10 -6.88
N ARG A 152 21.50 -8.55 -5.63
CA ARG A 152 20.90 -9.87 -5.31
C ARG A 152 19.41 -9.95 -5.66
N ILE A 153 18.72 -8.81 -5.73
CA ILE A 153 17.34 -8.73 -6.22
C ILE A 153 17.39 -8.78 -7.74
N ALA A 154 16.91 -9.88 -8.32
CA ALA A 154 16.81 -10.05 -9.76
C ALA A 154 15.48 -9.48 -10.29
N PRO A 155 15.43 -9.02 -11.54
CA PRO A 155 14.16 -8.66 -12.18
C PRO A 155 13.17 -9.83 -12.16
N ASP A 156 11.89 -9.55 -11.94
CA ASP A 156 10.82 -10.53 -11.96
C ASP A 156 9.70 -10.11 -12.93
N PRO A 157 9.82 -10.46 -14.22
CA PRO A 157 8.79 -10.16 -15.21
C PRO A 157 7.43 -10.77 -14.89
N LYS A 158 7.40 -11.92 -14.20
CA LYS A 158 6.13 -12.59 -13.85
C LYS A 158 5.40 -11.84 -12.75
N LEU A 159 6.13 -11.35 -11.74
CA LEU A 159 5.56 -10.47 -10.73
C LEU A 159 5.04 -9.18 -11.35
N ARG A 160 5.81 -8.56 -12.25
CA ARG A 160 5.38 -7.36 -12.97
C ARG A 160 4.07 -7.61 -13.73
N GLU A 161 4.00 -8.68 -14.51
CA GLU A 161 2.78 -9.08 -15.23
C GLU A 161 1.59 -9.32 -14.29
N LEU A 162 1.83 -10.00 -13.15
CA LEU A 162 0.81 -10.22 -12.13
C LEU A 162 0.26 -8.90 -11.60
N LEU A 163 1.12 -7.97 -11.17
CA LEU A 163 0.70 -6.67 -10.64
C LEU A 163 -0.03 -5.82 -11.68
N LEU A 164 0.42 -5.86 -12.94
CA LEU A 164 -0.24 -5.17 -14.06
C LEU A 164 -1.64 -5.72 -14.32
N SER A 165 -1.84 -7.03 -14.13
CA SER A 165 -3.14 -7.68 -14.31
C SER A 165 -4.19 -7.31 -13.25
N ILE A 166 -3.78 -6.76 -12.10
CA ILE A 166 -4.69 -6.35 -11.02
C ILE A 166 -5.31 -5.00 -11.39
N THR A 167 -6.63 -4.93 -11.58
CA THR A 167 -7.32 -3.72 -12.03
C THR A 167 -7.47 -2.68 -10.93
N GLN A 168 -7.61 -3.12 -9.68
CA GLN A 168 -7.72 -2.27 -8.49
C GLN A 168 -6.47 -1.38 -8.30
N PRO A 169 -6.65 -0.20 -7.68
CA PRO A 169 -5.57 0.56 -7.07
C PRO A 169 -4.68 -0.33 -6.18
N LYS A 170 -3.37 -0.20 -6.38
CA LYS A 170 -2.35 -0.86 -5.58
C LYS A 170 -1.57 0.20 -4.83
N ILE A 171 -1.35 -0.01 -3.54
CA ILE A 171 -0.56 0.88 -2.69
C ILE A 171 0.60 0.07 -2.13
N LEU A 172 1.82 0.56 -2.29
CA LEU A 172 2.96 0.00 -1.56
C LEU A 172 2.95 0.59 -0.15
N PHE A 173 2.95 -0.26 0.88
CA PHE A 173 2.96 0.14 2.29
C PHE A 173 4.12 -0.51 3.04
N THR A 174 5.24 0.22 3.14
CA THR A 174 6.51 -0.25 3.69
C THR A 174 6.96 0.60 4.89
N ASN A 175 7.68 -0.02 5.82
CA ASN A 175 8.38 0.68 6.90
C ASN A 175 9.70 1.32 6.42
N SER A 176 10.17 0.98 5.23
CA SER A 176 11.42 1.46 4.63
C SER A 176 11.25 2.86 4.05
N ASP A 177 12.39 3.56 3.83
CA ASP A 177 12.39 4.89 3.22
C ASP A 177 12.14 4.85 1.72
N ARG A 178 11.80 6.01 1.14
CA ARG A 178 11.46 6.12 -0.28
C ARG A 178 12.60 5.68 -1.19
N LYS A 179 13.87 5.99 -0.86
CA LYS A 179 15.02 5.64 -1.73
C LYS A 179 15.20 4.13 -1.78
N HIS A 180 15.04 3.44 -0.65
CA HIS A 180 15.04 1.99 -0.60
C HIS A 180 13.91 1.40 -1.46
N ALA A 181 12.67 1.87 -1.28
CA ALA A 181 11.52 1.37 -2.03
C ALA A 181 11.69 1.52 -3.55
N SER A 182 12.10 2.71 -4.01
CA SER A 182 12.38 2.97 -5.43
C SER A 182 13.47 2.05 -5.98
N ARG A 183 14.54 1.79 -5.21
CA ARG A 183 15.62 0.90 -5.67
C ARG A 183 15.19 -0.55 -5.76
N VAL A 184 14.41 -1.06 -4.80
CA VAL A 184 13.86 -2.43 -4.88
C VAL A 184 12.96 -2.57 -6.10
N LEU A 185 12.03 -1.64 -6.33
CA LEU A 185 11.13 -1.66 -7.49
C LEU A 185 11.92 -1.64 -8.82
N GLN A 186 12.94 -0.78 -8.93
CA GLN A 186 13.83 -0.74 -10.08
C GLN A 186 14.53 -2.08 -10.31
N ARG A 187 15.04 -2.74 -9.26
CA ARG A 187 15.70 -4.05 -9.36
C ARG A 187 14.76 -5.16 -9.79
N LEU A 188 13.52 -5.15 -9.30
CA LEU A 188 12.47 -6.07 -9.70
C LEU A 188 11.97 -5.81 -11.13
N GLY A 189 12.33 -4.66 -11.72
CA GLY A 189 11.84 -4.24 -13.03
C GLY A 189 10.38 -3.78 -13.00
N ILE A 190 9.90 -3.29 -11.86
CA ILE A 190 8.53 -2.81 -11.66
C ILE A 190 8.57 -1.28 -11.66
N GLU A 191 7.79 -0.66 -12.54
CA GLU A 191 7.65 0.79 -12.58
C GLU A 191 6.87 1.30 -11.36
N GLU A 192 7.28 2.44 -10.78
CA GLU A 192 6.60 3.02 -9.61
C GLU A 192 5.13 3.32 -9.90
N GLU A 193 4.80 3.67 -11.15
CA GLU A 193 3.44 3.93 -11.64
C GLU A 193 2.54 2.68 -11.61
N CYS A 194 3.10 1.48 -11.40
CA CYS A 194 2.31 0.29 -11.11
C CYS A 194 1.51 0.47 -9.79
N PHE A 195 2.03 1.28 -8.87
CA PHE A 195 1.38 1.62 -7.62
C PHE A 195 0.73 3.01 -7.71
N HIS A 196 -0.53 3.08 -7.32
CA HIS A 196 -1.27 4.35 -7.19
C HIS A 196 -0.64 5.25 -6.12
N ARG A 197 -0.01 4.65 -5.09
CA ARG A 197 0.68 5.38 -4.03
C ARG A 197 1.80 4.54 -3.42
N ILE A 198 2.82 5.21 -2.91
CA ILE A 198 3.84 4.63 -2.01
C ILE A 198 3.68 5.30 -0.65
N ILE A 199 3.29 4.51 0.33
CA ILE A 199 3.26 4.85 1.74
C ILE A 199 4.52 4.25 2.35
N CYS A 200 5.51 5.11 2.61
CA CYS A 200 6.83 4.77 3.12
C CYS A 200 7.13 5.53 4.41
N PHE A 201 8.33 5.40 4.95
CA PHE A 201 8.76 6.06 6.19
C PHE A 201 8.44 7.56 6.18
N GLU A 202 8.78 8.27 5.11
CA GLU A 202 8.58 9.72 4.96
C GLU A 202 7.10 10.08 4.90
N THR A 203 6.28 9.28 4.21
CA THR A 203 4.82 9.47 4.15
C THR A 203 4.19 9.34 5.54
N MET A 204 4.70 8.43 6.37
CA MET A 204 4.22 8.18 7.73
C MET A 204 4.73 9.19 8.75
N ASN A 205 5.88 9.81 8.49
CA ASN A 205 6.59 10.65 9.45
C ASN A 205 7.03 12.00 8.84
N PRO A 206 6.13 12.76 8.20
CA PRO A 206 6.51 14.00 7.49
C PRO A 206 7.13 15.05 8.41
N GLU A 207 6.66 15.12 9.65
CA GLU A 207 7.13 16.05 10.70
C GLU A 207 8.63 15.90 11.02
N LEU A 208 9.24 14.76 10.70
CA LEU A 208 10.68 14.55 10.89
C LEU A 208 11.55 15.23 9.82
N PHE A 209 10.95 15.67 8.72
CA PHE A 209 11.63 16.25 7.56
C PHE A 209 11.26 17.72 7.34
N GLU A 210 10.24 18.23 8.01
CA GLU A 210 9.89 19.64 7.98
C GLU A 210 10.94 20.46 8.76
N LEU A 211 11.69 21.31 8.06
CA LEU A 211 12.55 22.31 8.66
C LEU A 211 11.68 23.27 9.48
N ARG A 212 11.60 23.07 10.79
CA ARG A 212 10.97 24.02 11.70
C ARG A 212 11.95 25.19 11.89
N PRO A 213 11.78 26.36 11.24
CA PRO A 213 12.82 27.38 11.20
C PRO A 213 13.04 28.09 12.56
N ASN A 214 12.19 27.83 13.55
CA ASN A 214 12.18 28.48 14.86
C ASN A 214 11.70 27.56 16.00
N SER A 215 11.77 26.23 15.85
CA SER A 215 11.35 25.35 16.94
C SER A 215 12.39 25.33 18.05
N THR A 216 11.96 25.77 19.25
CA THR A 216 12.53 25.30 20.51
C THR A 216 12.74 23.78 20.45
N PRO A 217 13.82 23.23 21.06
CA PRO A 217 14.01 21.79 21.15
C PRO A 217 12.68 21.15 21.58
N LEU A 218 12.22 20.17 20.79
CA LEU A 218 11.03 19.41 21.14
C LEU A 218 11.22 18.92 22.60
N GLN A 219 10.35 19.36 23.51
CA GLN A 219 10.42 18.96 24.92
C GLN A 219 10.25 17.45 25.10
N THR A 220 9.71 16.78 24.08
CA THR A 220 9.50 15.34 24.02
C THR A 220 10.12 14.76 22.75
N PRO A 221 10.80 13.60 22.82
CA PRO A 221 11.34 12.95 21.64
C PRO A 221 10.22 12.67 20.62
N PRO A 222 10.50 12.82 19.32
CA PRO A 222 9.50 12.63 18.28
C PRO A 222 9.05 11.16 18.20
N VAL A 223 7.76 10.96 17.96
CA VAL A 223 7.16 9.62 17.82
C VAL A 223 7.28 9.17 16.38
N VAL A 224 7.88 7.99 16.18
CA VAL A 224 8.00 7.35 14.87
C VAL A 224 6.85 6.37 14.67
N ILE A 225 6.10 6.52 13.58
CA ILE A 225 4.93 5.74 13.22
C ILE A 225 5.33 4.71 12.16
N LEU A 226 5.21 3.41 12.51
CA LEU A 226 5.55 2.26 11.66
C LEU A 226 4.61 1.09 11.92
N LYS A 227 4.52 0.15 10.97
CA LYS A 227 3.96 -1.17 11.24
C LYS A 227 4.81 -1.88 12.32
N PRO A 228 4.23 -2.66 13.24
CA PRO A 228 2.84 -3.10 13.31
C PRO A 228 1.93 -2.16 14.13
N PHE A 229 2.30 -0.93 14.48
CA PHE A 229 1.49 -0.14 15.41
C PHE A 229 0.14 0.28 14.80
N PRO A 230 -0.98 0.27 15.56
CA PRO A 230 -2.30 0.65 15.06
C PRO A 230 -2.35 2.04 14.39
N ALA A 231 -1.55 2.98 14.90
CA ALA A 231 -1.44 4.32 14.32
C ALA A 231 -1.01 4.30 12.85
N ALA A 232 -0.08 3.40 12.47
CA ALA A 232 0.40 3.27 11.10
C ALA A 232 -0.69 2.75 10.16
N PHE A 233 -1.49 1.76 10.60
CA PHE A 233 -2.61 1.26 9.82
C PHE A 233 -3.74 2.28 9.69
N ASN A 234 -4.09 2.98 10.77
CA ASN A 234 -5.10 4.03 10.72
C ASN A 234 -4.70 5.16 9.77
N ALA A 235 -3.43 5.59 9.81
CA ALA A 235 -2.88 6.56 8.88
C ALA A 235 -2.91 6.02 7.44
N ALA A 236 -2.49 4.77 7.22
CA ALA A 236 -2.46 4.16 5.88
C ALA A 236 -3.87 4.05 5.27
N ILE A 237 -4.88 3.65 6.06
CA ILE A 237 -6.30 3.63 5.64
C ILE A 237 -6.77 5.03 5.25
N SER A 238 -6.49 6.03 6.09
CA SER A 238 -6.88 7.42 5.83
C SER A 238 -6.21 7.97 4.56
N ILE A 239 -4.93 7.65 4.34
CA ILE A 239 -4.17 8.07 3.15
C ILE A 239 -4.63 7.30 1.90
N ALA A 240 -5.02 6.03 2.05
CA ALA A 240 -5.53 5.22 0.97
C ALA A 240 -6.88 5.78 0.47
N GLY A 241 -7.77 6.17 1.38
CA GLY A 241 -9.07 6.75 1.05
C GLY A 241 -10.14 5.71 0.68
N PHE A 242 -9.94 4.44 1.06
CA PHE A 242 -10.87 3.34 0.83
C PHE A 242 -11.47 2.83 2.14
N HIS A 243 -12.61 2.15 2.04
CA HIS A 243 -13.23 1.51 3.20
C HIS A 243 -12.38 0.31 3.67
N PRO A 244 -12.00 0.20 4.96
CA PRO A 244 -11.05 -0.81 5.43
C PRO A 244 -11.48 -2.25 5.11
N HIS A 245 -12.76 -2.58 5.28
CA HIS A 245 -13.31 -3.91 4.91
C HIS A 245 -13.27 -4.25 3.42
N ARG A 246 -12.93 -3.30 2.55
CA ARG A 246 -12.75 -3.50 1.10
C ARG A 246 -11.29 -3.33 0.68
N MET A 247 -10.37 -3.34 1.64
CA MET A 247 -8.93 -3.30 1.41
C MET A 247 -8.32 -4.65 1.74
N LEU A 248 -7.48 -5.17 0.85
CA LEU A 248 -6.68 -6.38 1.09
C LEU A 248 -5.23 -5.99 1.38
N PHE A 249 -4.70 -6.40 2.52
CA PHE A 249 -3.30 -6.19 2.91
C PHE A 249 -2.49 -7.47 2.79
N LEU A 250 -1.35 -7.39 2.10
CA LEU A 250 -0.41 -8.50 1.88
C LEU A 250 0.93 -8.17 2.53
N ASP A 251 1.37 -8.99 3.48
CA ASP A 251 2.59 -8.77 4.27
C ASP A 251 3.11 -10.11 4.80
N ASP A 252 4.42 -10.24 5.00
CA ASP A 252 5.06 -11.45 5.53
C ASP A 252 5.01 -11.53 7.07
N SER A 253 4.90 -10.38 7.74
CA SER A 253 4.94 -10.26 9.19
C SER A 253 3.58 -10.54 9.84
N GLU A 254 3.55 -11.55 10.71
CA GLU A 254 2.36 -11.93 11.47
C GLU A 254 1.82 -10.80 12.35
N SER A 255 2.69 -9.97 12.93
CA SER A 255 2.26 -8.85 13.78
C SER A 255 1.61 -7.73 12.96
N ASN A 256 2.11 -7.50 11.74
CA ASN A 256 1.50 -6.58 10.80
C ASN A 256 0.11 -7.09 10.38
N ILE A 257 0.02 -8.38 10.03
CA ILE A 257 -1.24 -9.04 9.65
C ILE A 257 -2.29 -8.96 10.77
N SER A 258 -1.90 -9.29 12.01
CA SER A 258 -2.80 -9.23 13.17
C SER A 258 -3.34 -7.81 13.43
N THR A 259 -2.49 -6.79 13.30
CA THR A 259 -2.91 -5.41 13.49
C THR A 259 -3.78 -4.92 12.34
N ALA A 260 -3.45 -5.25 11.09
CA ALA A 260 -4.27 -4.95 9.92
C ALA A 260 -5.67 -5.54 10.05
N LYS A 261 -5.76 -6.81 10.50
CA LYS A 261 -7.03 -7.48 10.75
C LYS A 261 -7.85 -6.75 11.81
N SER A 262 -7.21 -6.34 12.91
CA SER A 262 -7.84 -5.57 13.98
C SER A 262 -8.31 -4.17 13.52
N ALA A 263 -7.62 -3.59 12.53
CA ALA A 263 -8.03 -2.34 11.88
C ALA A 263 -9.13 -2.53 10.82
N GLY A 264 -9.62 -3.76 10.63
CA GLY A 264 -10.74 -4.09 9.74
C GLY A 264 -10.36 -4.46 8.31
N LEU A 265 -9.08 -4.58 7.99
CA LEU A 265 -8.64 -4.99 6.65
C LEU A 265 -8.86 -6.49 6.43
N CYS A 266 -9.09 -6.88 5.18
CA CYS A 266 -8.86 -8.24 4.74
C CYS A 266 -7.34 -8.48 4.64
N THR A 267 -6.87 -9.66 4.97
CA THR A 267 -5.43 -9.91 5.15
C THR A 267 -4.94 -11.19 4.48
N ALA A 268 -3.77 -11.13 3.86
CA ALA A 268 -3.12 -12.27 3.26
C ALA A 268 -1.66 -12.34 3.72
N VAL A 269 -1.32 -13.38 4.48
CA VAL A 269 0.07 -13.58 4.92
C VAL A 269 0.90 -14.20 3.80
N VAL A 270 2.06 -13.59 3.50
CA VAL A 270 3.01 -14.05 2.47
C VAL A 270 4.15 -14.84 3.10
N GLY A 271 4.74 -15.78 2.36
CA GLY A 271 5.84 -16.63 2.86
C GLY A 271 5.38 -17.88 3.62
N ARG A 272 4.08 -18.19 3.62
CA ARG A 272 3.52 -19.30 4.42
C ARG A 272 2.52 -20.16 3.66
N ARG A 273 2.54 -21.47 3.95
CA ARG A 273 1.58 -22.46 3.42
C ARG A 273 0.25 -22.46 4.14
N THR A 274 0.30 -22.28 5.45
CA THR A 274 -0.86 -22.46 6.32
C THR A 274 -1.38 -21.11 6.77
N ARG A 275 -2.69 -20.94 6.66
CA ARG A 275 -3.41 -19.78 7.19
C ARG A 275 -3.27 -19.72 8.72
N MET A 276 -2.88 -18.55 9.23
CA MET A 276 -2.95 -18.23 10.65
C MET A 276 -4.35 -17.71 11.01
N LYS A 277 -4.73 -17.79 12.29
CA LYS A 277 -6.07 -17.41 12.77
C LYS A 277 -6.41 -15.96 12.41
N GLU A 278 -5.42 -15.09 12.43
CA GLU A 278 -5.53 -13.65 12.21
C GLU A 278 -5.39 -13.24 10.73
N ALA A 279 -5.07 -14.18 9.82
CA ALA A 279 -5.03 -13.94 8.38
C ALA A 279 -6.31 -14.47 7.71
N ASP A 280 -6.80 -13.83 6.65
CA ASP A 280 -7.90 -14.37 5.83
C ASP A 280 -7.40 -15.36 4.78
N TYR A 281 -6.21 -15.10 4.24
CA TYR A 281 -5.55 -15.92 3.22
C TYR A 281 -4.09 -16.18 3.59
N ALA A 282 -3.50 -17.19 2.96
CA ALA A 282 -2.07 -17.46 3.04
C ALA A 282 -1.52 -17.83 1.67
N LEU A 283 -0.31 -17.36 1.38
CA LEU A 283 0.40 -17.65 0.15
C LEU A 283 1.88 -17.91 0.45
N GLU A 284 2.45 -18.94 -0.18
CA GLU A 284 3.88 -19.24 -0.07
C GLU A 284 4.73 -18.13 -0.68
N THR A 285 4.28 -17.57 -1.79
CA THR A 285 4.93 -16.48 -2.52
C THR A 285 3.86 -15.61 -3.18
N ILE A 286 4.21 -14.35 -3.44
CA ILE A 286 3.29 -13.40 -4.07
C ILE A 286 2.79 -13.87 -5.45
N SER A 287 3.58 -14.66 -6.16
CA SER A 287 3.21 -15.29 -7.44
C SER A 287 1.98 -16.21 -7.34
N GLY A 288 1.68 -16.71 -6.13
CA GLY A 288 0.50 -17.53 -5.85
C GLY A 288 -0.80 -16.74 -5.69
N LEU A 289 -0.77 -15.40 -5.74
CA LEU A 289 -1.90 -14.54 -5.42
C LEU A 289 -3.16 -14.86 -6.25
N ARG A 290 -3.02 -15.03 -7.57
CA ARG A 290 -4.15 -15.37 -8.46
C ARG A 290 -4.83 -16.68 -8.09
N ARG A 291 -4.05 -17.68 -7.64
CA ARG A 291 -4.59 -18.97 -7.22
C ARG A 291 -5.24 -18.90 -5.83
N ALA A 292 -4.63 -18.14 -4.92
CA ALA A 292 -5.08 -18.04 -3.54
C ALA A 292 -6.31 -17.14 -3.37
N ILE A 293 -6.42 -16.09 -4.19
CA ILE A 293 -7.44 -15.04 -4.08
C ILE A 293 -7.94 -14.65 -5.49
N PRO A 294 -8.58 -15.58 -6.23
CA PRO A 294 -9.07 -15.32 -7.59
C PRO A 294 -10.10 -14.19 -7.66
N GLU A 295 -10.82 -13.91 -6.57
CA GLU A 295 -11.81 -12.83 -6.45
C GLU A 295 -11.21 -11.41 -6.61
N ILE A 296 -9.88 -11.26 -6.60
CA ILE A 296 -9.25 -10.00 -7.04
C ILE A 296 -9.55 -9.75 -8.52
N TRP A 297 -9.60 -10.80 -9.34
CA TRP A 297 -9.76 -10.68 -10.80
C TRP A 297 -11.18 -10.87 -11.30
N CYS A 298 -12.11 -11.32 -10.45
CA CYS A 298 -13.51 -11.58 -10.79
C CYS A 298 -13.68 -12.09 -12.22
N ASP A 299 -13.36 -13.36 -12.44
CA ASP A 299 -13.41 -13.97 -13.76
C ASP A 299 -14.71 -13.57 -14.50
N GLU A 300 -14.56 -13.00 -15.70
CA GLU A 300 -15.66 -12.62 -16.61
C GLU A 300 -16.50 -13.83 -17.10
N GLY A 301 -16.48 -14.96 -16.41
CA GLY A 301 -17.04 -16.24 -16.88
C GLY A 301 -17.71 -17.12 -15.81
N GLY A 302 -18.29 -16.54 -14.76
CA GLY A 302 -18.87 -17.29 -13.64
C GLY A 302 -20.29 -16.89 -13.25
N GLU A 303 -21.24 -16.89 -14.19
CA GLU A 303 -22.65 -16.54 -13.92
C GLU A 303 -23.40 -17.58 -13.05
N LEU A 304 -22.73 -18.63 -12.55
CA LEU A 304 -23.39 -19.76 -11.86
C LEU A 304 -22.98 -19.98 -10.39
N THR A 305 -21.97 -19.30 -9.85
CA THR A 305 -21.50 -19.54 -8.46
C THR A 305 -21.84 -18.43 -7.47
N GLY A 306 -22.05 -17.19 -7.94
CA GLY A 306 -22.41 -16.06 -7.07
C GLY A 306 -23.82 -16.12 -6.48
N LEU A 307 -24.75 -16.83 -7.14
CA LEU A 307 -26.13 -16.99 -6.66
C LEU A 307 -26.21 -17.98 -5.49
N ALA A 308 -25.33 -19.00 -5.46
CA ALA A 308 -25.31 -20.01 -4.40
C ALA A 308 -24.76 -19.43 -3.08
N VAL A 309 -23.71 -18.61 -3.14
CA VAL A 309 -23.10 -17.99 -1.95
C VAL A 309 -24.00 -16.91 -1.34
N ARG A 310 -24.75 -16.15 -2.16
CA ARG A 310 -25.74 -15.19 -1.65
C ARG A 310 -26.90 -15.89 -0.91
N ASN A 311 -27.38 -17.01 -1.43
CA ASN A 311 -28.48 -17.74 -0.80
C ASN A 311 -28.10 -18.35 0.56
N GLU A 312 -26.85 -18.81 0.74
CA GLU A 312 -26.38 -19.31 2.05
C GLU A 312 -26.19 -18.19 3.08
N LEU A 313 -25.66 -17.02 2.67
CA LEU A 313 -25.47 -15.88 3.58
C LEU A 313 -26.78 -15.23 4.02
N ASP A 314 -27.79 -15.19 3.14
CA ASP A 314 -29.11 -14.67 3.48
C ASP A 314 -29.92 -15.65 4.36
N ALA A 315 -29.71 -16.97 4.19
CA ALA A 315 -30.28 -17.98 5.08
C ALA A 315 -29.71 -17.88 6.52
N ILE A 316 -28.41 -17.59 6.65
CA ILE A 316 -27.77 -17.40 7.96
C ILE A 316 -28.30 -16.13 8.65
N ARG A 317 -28.46 -15.02 7.92
CA ARG A 317 -29.01 -13.76 8.47
C ARG A 317 -30.46 -13.87 8.92
N THR A 318 -31.27 -14.65 8.21
CA THR A 318 -32.69 -14.86 8.56
C THR A 318 -32.82 -15.72 9.83
N THR A 319 -31.88 -16.64 10.06
CA THR A 319 -31.90 -17.51 11.25
C THR A 319 -31.49 -16.77 12.53
N THR A 320 -30.60 -15.77 12.43
CA THR A 320 -30.18 -14.96 13.59
C THR A 320 -31.27 -13.95 14.02
N ALA A 321 -32.10 -13.47 13.09
CA ALA A 321 -33.17 -12.51 13.39
C ALA A 321 -34.40 -13.12 14.10
N LEU A 322 -34.52 -14.46 14.14
CA LEU A 322 -35.64 -15.17 14.79
C LEU A 322 -35.33 -15.65 16.21
N VAL A 323 -34.11 -15.42 16.72
CA VAL A 323 -33.68 -15.82 18.08
C VAL A 323 -33.71 -14.65 19.07
N GLU A 324 -33.96 -13.43 18.61
CA GLU A 324 -34.06 -12.21 19.44
C GLU A 324 -35.44 -11.53 19.41
N ALA A 325 -36.51 -12.26 19.10
CA ALA A 325 -37.90 -11.79 19.17
C ALA A 325 -38.76 -12.64 20.12
#